data_AF-A0A0G1DEU1-F1
#
_entry.id   AF-A0A0G1DEU1-F1
#
_cell.length_a   1.000
_cell.length_b   1.000
_cell.length_c   1.000
_cell.angle_alpha   90.00
_cell.angle_beta   90.00
_cell.angle_gamma   90.00
#
_symmetry.space_group_name_H-M   'P 1'
#
loop_
_entity.id
_entity.type
_entity.pdbx_description
1 polymer ?
#
loop_
_entity_poly.entity_id
_entity_poly.type
_entity_poly.pdbx_seq_one_letter_code
_entity_poly.pdbx_strand_id
1 'polypeptide(L)'
;MTEMIPRGLRNFQKDEAREKLESLSDDFGDLIDRGSNNMTAAQVANNLKTHISGTLDFIDAHAAEDEAVKAQLLKTGYDQAGKFAEFLSEGMLKDNPNL
;
A
#
# COMPACT_ATOMS: atom_id res chain seq x y z
N MET A 1 28.19 12.38 -12.72
CA MET A 1 28.09 10.90 -12.68
C MET A 1 27.28 10.56 -11.45
N THR A 2 26.01 10.20 -11.61
CA THR A 2 25.18 9.74 -10.48
C THR A 2 25.64 8.34 -10.12
N GLU A 3 26.08 8.12 -8.88
CA GLU A 3 26.40 6.77 -8.39
C GLU A 3 25.15 5.90 -8.47
N MET A 4 25.18 4.87 -9.31
CA MET A 4 24.16 3.84 -9.30
C MET A 4 24.38 2.93 -8.10
N ILE A 5 23.46 2.96 -7.13
CA ILE A 5 23.43 2.01 -6.02
C ILE A 5 23.43 0.59 -6.59
N PRO A 6 24.30 -0.34 -6.17
CA PRO A 6 24.33 -1.71 -6.69
C PRO A 6 22.97 -2.43 -6.54
N ARG A 7 22.56 -3.23 -7.55
CA ARG A 7 21.24 -3.91 -7.58
C ARG A 7 20.96 -4.72 -6.30
N GLY A 8 21.95 -5.42 -5.75
CA GLY A 8 21.80 -6.18 -4.50
C GLY A 8 21.49 -5.31 -3.28
N LEU A 9 22.11 -4.13 -3.18
CA LEU A 9 21.86 -3.18 -2.09
C LEU A 9 20.47 -2.54 -2.22
N ARG A 10 20.01 -2.25 -3.45
CA ARG A 10 18.65 -1.76 -3.69
C ARG A 10 17.59 -2.76 -3.27
N ASN A 11 17.77 -4.04 -3.60
CA ASN A 11 16.83 -5.09 -3.20
C ASN A 11 16.74 -5.22 -1.68
N PHE A 12 17.88 -5.24 -0.98
CA PHE A 12 17.90 -5.27 0.49
C PHE A 12 17.15 -4.09 1.13
N GLN A 13 17.40 -2.87 0.64
CA GLN A 13 16.70 -1.68 1.15
C GLN A 13 15.20 -1.70 0.85
N LYS A 14 14.80 -2.27 -0.28
CA LYS A 14 13.39 -2.46 -0.63
C LYS A 14 12.70 -3.48 0.27
N ASP A 15 13.37 -4.57 0.59
CA ASP A 15 12.81 -5.59 1.49
C ASP A 15 12.67 -5.04 2.92
N GLU A 16 13.67 -4.30 3.41
CA GLU A 16 13.58 -3.60 4.71
C GLU A 16 12.45 -2.56 4.72
N ALA A 17 12.30 -1.80 3.63
CA ALA A 17 11.19 -0.86 3.50
C ALA A 17 9.84 -1.57 3.46
N ARG A 18 9.74 -2.71 2.77
CA ARG A 18 8.54 -3.55 2.73
C ARG A 18 8.14 -3.99 4.13
N GLU A 19 9.05 -4.61 4.88
CA GLU A 19 8.78 -5.09 6.23
C GLU A 19 8.28 -3.97 7.17
N LYS A 20 8.92 -2.80 7.13
CA LYS A 20 8.49 -1.64 7.93
C LYS A 20 7.10 -1.15 7.54
N LEU A 21 6.82 -1.05 6.24
CA LEU A 21 5.51 -0.62 5.74
C LEU A 21 4.42 -1.65 6.04
N GLU A 22 4.73 -2.94 5.97
CA GLU A 22 3.81 -4.02 6.35
C GLU A 22 3.50 -3.99 7.85
N SER A 23 4.50 -3.77 8.70
CA SER A 23 4.28 -3.57 10.15
C SER A 23 3.39 -2.35 10.42
N LEU A 24 3.62 -1.23 9.74
CA LEU A 24 2.77 -0.04 9.87
C LEU A 24 1.34 -0.29 9.38
N SER A 25 1.16 -1.20 8.42
CA SER A 25 -0.17 -1.60 7.94
C SER A 25 -0.94 -2.37 9.00
N ASP A 26 -0.25 -3.22 9.76
CA ASP A 26 -0.84 -3.95 10.88
C ASP A 26 -1.21 -2.98 12.02
N ASP A 27 -0.30 -2.05 12.39
CA ASP A 27 -0.58 -1.03 13.39
C ASP A 27 -1.78 -0.15 13.02
N PHE A 28 -1.90 0.23 11.75
CA PHE A 28 -3.04 1.01 11.26
C PHE A 28 -4.33 0.19 11.27
N GLY A 29 -4.26 -1.09 10.92
CA GLY A 29 -5.39 -2.01 11.05
C GLY A 29 -5.90 -2.07 12.49
N ASP A 30 -5.00 -2.26 13.45
CA ASP A 30 -5.32 -2.31 14.88
C ASP A 30 -5.93 -1.00 15.38
N LEU A 31 -5.46 0.16 14.89
CA LEU A 31 -6.04 1.45 15.23
C LEU A 31 -7.49 1.56 14.76
N ILE A 32 -7.77 1.18 13.51
CA ILE A 32 -9.12 1.22 12.95
C ILE A 32 -10.04 0.25 13.70
N ASP A 33 -9.60 -0.98 13.94
CA ASP A 33 -10.39 -2.02 14.63
C ASP A 33 -10.84 -1.59 16.03
N ARG A 34 -10.02 -0.84 16.76
CA ARG A 34 -10.40 -0.28 18.07
C ARG A 34 -11.52 0.77 18.00
N GLY A 35 -11.69 1.43 16.86
CA GLY A 35 -12.65 2.50 16.66
C GLY A 35 -13.86 2.13 15.80
N SER A 36 -13.86 0.93 15.21
CA SER A 36 -14.83 0.51 14.20
C SER A 36 -15.40 -0.87 14.54
N ASN A 37 -16.71 -1.04 14.36
CA ASN A 37 -17.37 -2.35 14.40
C ASN A 37 -17.61 -2.92 12.99
N ASN A 38 -17.33 -2.15 11.94
CA ASN A 38 -17.66 -2.48 10.55
C ASN A 38 -16.44 -2.78 9.65
N MET A 39 -15.24 -2.54 10.17
CA MET A 39 -13.95 -2.83 9.52
C MET A 39 -13.07 -3.57 10.50
N THR A 40 -12.50 -4.69 10.06
CA THR A 40 -11.53 -5.46 10.84
C THR A 40 -10.11 -5.00 10.59
N ALA A 41 -9.22 -5.15 11.58
CA ALA A 41 -7.79 -4.91 11.44
C ALA A 41 -7.20 -5.61 10.19
N ALA A 42 -7.55 -6.88 9.99
CA ALA A 42 -7.05 -7.69 8.88
C ALA A 42 -7.47 -7.15 7.51
N GLN A 43 -8.72 -6.66 7.36
CA GLN A 43 -9.18 -6.09 6.08
C GLN A 43 -8.42 -4.81 5.74
N VAL A 44 -8.23 -3.94 6.72
CA VAL A 44 -7.50 -2.68 6.57
C VAL A 44 -6.03 -2.96 6.24
N ALA A 45 -5.37 -3.80 7.02
CA ALA A 45 -3.96 -4.16 6.84
C ALA A 45 -3.71 -4.80 5.47
N ASN A 46 -4.56 -5.74 5.03
CA ASN A 46 -4.41 -6.39 3.73
C ASN A 46 -4.54 -5.41 2.55
N ASN A 47 -5.44 -4.43 2.65
CA ASN A 47 -5.57 -3.39 1.62
C ASN A 47 -4.30 -2.55 1.53
N LEU A 48 -3.74 -2.12 2.66
CA LEU A 48 -2.48 -1.37 2.69
C LEU A 48 -1.30 -2.21 2.17
N LYS A 49 -1.16 -3.46 2.61
CA LYS A 49 -0.11 -4.38 2.15
C LYS A 49 -0.15 -4.59 0.63
N THR A 50 -1.34 -4.69 0.06
CA THR A 50 -1.51 -4.75 -1.41
C THR A 50 -1.01 -3.48 -2.08
N HIS A 51 -1.25 -2.31 -1.49
CA HIS A 51 -0.81 -1.02 -2.04
C HIS A 51 0.71 -0.86 -1.98
N ILE A 52 1.30 -1.27 -0.85
CA ILE A 52 2.75 -1.30 -0.65
C ILE A 52 3.40 -2.20 -1.69
N SER A 53 2.87 -3.41 -1.91
CA SER A 53 3.44 -4.31 -2.91
C SER A 53 3.38 -3.69 -4.32
N GLY A 54 2.24 -3.15 -4.74
CA GLY A 54 2.13 -2.51 -6.05
C GLY A 54 3.06 -1.30 -6.21
N THR A 55 3.28 -0.53 -5.14
CA THR A 55 4.23 0.59 -5.14
C THR A 55 5.68 0.11 -5.31
N LEU A 56 6.05 -0.97 -4.62
CA LEU A 56 7.38 -1.56 -4.76
C LEU A 56 7.60 -2.16 -6.15
N ASP A 57 6.58 -2.79 -6.73
CA ASP A 57 6.63 -3.31 -8.10
C ASP A 57 6.77 -2.17 -9.11
N PHE A 58 6.11 -1.02 -8.87
CA PHE A 58 6.27 0.17 -9.72
C PHE A 58 7.70 0.72 -9.66
N ILE A 59 8.33 0.73 -8.47
CA ILE A 59 9.73 1.13 -8.31
C ILE A 59 10.66 0.20 -9.10
N ASP A 60 10.39 -1.11 -9.13
CA ASP A 60 11.17 -2.05 -9.95
C ASP A 60 10.98 -1.80 -11.43
N ALA A 61 9.74 -1.61 -11.89
CA ALA A 61 9.46 -1.28 -13.29
C ALA A 61 10.14 0.03 -13.70
N HIS A 62 10.18 1.03 -12.82
CA HIS A 62 10.91 2.27 -13.03
C HIS A 62 12.42 2.07 -13.12
N ALA A 63 13.00 1.28 -12.22
CA ALA A 63 14.44 0.97 -12.25
C ALA A 63 14.83 0.11 -13.47
N ALA A 64 13.89 -0.63 -14.05
CA ALA A 64 14.06 -1.42 -15.26
C ALA A 64 13.72 -0.66 -16.56
N GLU A 65 13.29 0.60 -16.46
CA GLU A 65 12.81 1.41 -17.60
C GLU A 65 11.66 0.76 -18.39
N ASP A 66 10.82 -0.06 -17.73
CA ASP A 66 9.68 -0.73 -18.34
C ASP A 66 8.43 0.18 -18.32
N GLU A 67 8.32 1.02 -19.35
CA GLU A 67 7.24 2.00 -19.48
C GLU A 67 5.83 1.37 -19.54
N ALA A 68 5.71 0.18 -20.14
CA ALA A 68 4.42 -0.50 -20.26
C ALA A 68 3.94 -1.00 -18.89
N VAL A 69 4.82 -1.66 -18.13
CA VAL A 69 4.50 -2.14 -16.79
C VAL A 69 4.29 -0.97 -15.84
N LYS A 70 5.08 0.10 -15.92
CA LYS A 70 4.87 1.34 -15.16
C LYS A 70 3.47 1.92 -15.37
N ALA A 71 3.04 2.08 -16.61
CA ALA A 71 1.73 2.65 -16.93
C ALA A 71 0.59 1.79 -16.36
N GLN A 72 0.73 0.46 -16.46
CA GLN A 72 -0.24 -0.47 -15.90
C GLN A 72 -0.29 -0.41 -14.37
N LEU A 73 0.86 -0.43 -13.70
CA LEU A 73 0.96 -0.38 -12.24
C LEU A 73 0.46 0.95 -11.68
N LEU A 74 0.73 2.07 -12.36
CA LEU A 74 0.21 3.38 -11.96
C LEU A 74 -1.32 3.37 -11.98
N LYS A 75 -1.94 2.88 -13.07
CA LYS A 75 -3.40 2.78 -13.15
C LYS A 75 -3.95 1.87 -12.05
N THR A 76 -3.37 0.68 -11.87
CA THR A 76 -3.81 -0.27 -10.83
C THR A 76 -3.70 0.34 -9.44
N GLY A 77 -2.61 1.06 -9.15
CA GLY A 77 -2.40 1.75 -7.88
C GLY A 77 -3.46 2.82 -7.61
N TYR A 78 -3.81 3.64 -8.61
CA TYR A 78 -4.90 4.63 -8.50
C TYR A 78 -6.25 3.95 -8.24
N ASP A 79 -6.60 2.92 -9.02
CA ASP A 79 -7.86 2.19 -8.86
C ASP A 79 -7.96 1.57 -7.46
N GLN A 80 -6.87 1.01 -6.95
CA GLN A 80 -6.81 0.41 -5.63
C GLN A 80 -6.92 1.45 -4.51
N ALA A 81 -6.25 2.61 -4.64
CA ALA A 81 -6.37 3.70 -3.67
C ALA A 81 -7.82 4.22 -3.57
N GLY A 82 -8.51 4.32 -4.71
CA GLY A 82 -9.94 4.67 -4.75
C GLY A 82 -10.80 3.66 -4.01
N LYS A 83 -10.63 2.36 -4.29
CA LYS A 83 -11.36 1.28 -3.60
C LYS A 83 -11.10 1.24 -2.10
N PHE A 84 -9.85 1.51 -1.69
CA PHE A 84 -9.53 1.53 -0.27
C PHE A 84 -10.16 2.74 0.44
N ALA A 85 -10.16 3.91 -0.20
CA ALA A 85 -10.86 5.09 0.32
C ALA A 85 -12.37 4.86 0.44
N GLU A 86 -12.99 4.20 -0.55
CA GLU A 86 -14.39 3.80 -0.51
C GLU A 86 -14.66 2.83 0.65
N PHE A 87 -13.85 1.78 0.79
CA PHE A 87 -13.94 0.83 1.90
C PHE A 87 -13.90 1.52 3.28
N LEU A 88 -12.93 2.42 3.50
CA LEU A 88 -12.83 3.18 4.75
C LEU A 88 -14.05 4.07 4.97
N SER A 89 -14.47 4.80 3.94
CA SER A 89 -15.60 5.73 4.03
C SER A 89 -16.91 5.02 4.33
N GLU A 90 -17.18 3.89 3.68
CA GLU A 90 -18.36 3.07 3.94
C GLU A 90 -18.34 2.48 5.36
N GLY A 91 -17.19 2.01 5.82
CA GLY A 91 -17.04 1.50 7.18
C GLY A 91 -17.33 2.58 8.22
N MET A 92 -16.71 3.76 8.05
CA MET A 92 -16.91 4.91 8.93
C MET A 92 -18.37 5.37 8.96
N LEU A 93 -19.05 5.44 7.80
CA LEU A 93 -20.48 5.78 7.73
C LEU A 93 -21.36 4.74 8.43
N LYS A 94 -21.00 3.46 8.40
CA LYS A 94 -21.73 2.42 9.14
C LYS A 94 -21.49 2.53 10.65
N ASP A 95 -20.29 2.89 11.08
CA ASP A 95 -19.97 3.11 12.49
C ASP A 95 -20.62 4.38 13.04
N ASN A 96 -20.72 5.42 12.23
CA ASN A 96 -21.40 6.67 12.56
C ASN A 96 -22.16 7.24 11.34
N PRO A 97 -23.47 6.95 11.23
CA PRO A 97 -24.29 7.39 10.09
C PRO A 97 -24.48 8.91 9.94
N ASN A 98 -24.04 9.71 10.91
CA ASN A 98 -24.16 11.18 10.91
C ASN A 98 -22.83 11.89 10.64
N LEU A 99 -21.80 11.17 10.16
CA LEU A 99 -20.54 11.74 9.68
C LEU A 99 -20.72 12.67 8.49
#